data_AF-A0AAD6AHL5-F1
#
_entry.id   AF-A0AAD6AHL5-F1
#
_cell.length_a   1.000
_cell.length_b   1.000
_cell.length_c   1.000
_cell.angle_alpha   90.00
_cell.angle_beta   90.00
_cell.angle_gamma   90.00
#
_symmetry.space_group_name_H-M   'P 1'
#
loop_
_entity.id
_entity.type
_entity.pdbx_description
1 polymer ?
#
loop_
_entity_poly.entity_id
_entity_poly.type
_entity_poly.pdbx_seq_one_letter_code
_entity_poly.pdbx_strand_id
1 'polypeptide(L)'
;MLDRDADLTTFQRKKSSRSLESKASIHTFFLRDDVSCMTTGRKQTITVRKKKMQKRLLSDTLKNLQRKFASENSDNVSYCLFCACRPFWVVAPTDADRATCQCKTHENLQFMADTLYSHGIVVSKNIEEMVDRTVCATEIKACAYGECVECRLTTHPTLKSATEEIVQVVQWSTERTGEEERKTITLKKEVQSTESELMFQMPSLFSKNSRDWNRTVELFFVSEEEVEAKTEVPALTPIKGTMRMHQVISVLPGHIKYRDISCFCQRQDGPLDCACFDLKVANVNGVPVTPPKQNEETPWRPAAVDSTHIGGWCVIKYDDDVYPGIIMDVEEDSIQVKCMHRNGVNKYFWPRPREDVSWYAEEQLLCLIPEPKALNKRSVQLEKLTWK
;
A
#
# COMPACT_ATOMS: atom_id res chain seq x y z
N MET A 1 -2.17 14.53 -78.22
CA MET A 1 -2.49 13.32 -77.43
C MET A 1 -2.32 13.70 -75.97
N LEU A 2 -3.34 13.42 -75.17
CA LEU A 2 -3.63 14.02 -73.86
C LEU A 2 -2.55 13.74 -72.81
N ASP A 3 -1.98 14.80 -72.22
CA ASP A 3 -1.31 14.69 -70.92
C ASP A 3 -2.37 14.76 -69.82
N ARG A 4 -2.48 13.68 -69.05
CA ARG A 4 -3.31 13.57 -67.85
C ARG A 4 -2.37 13.75 -66.65
N ASP A 5 -2.27 14.98 -66.17
CA ASP A 5 -1.69 15.26 -64.86
C ASP A 5 -2.61 14.71 -63.77
N ALA A 6 -2.17 13.63 -63.14
CA ALA A 6 -2.80 13.05 -61.96
C ALA A 6 -2.33 13.83 -60.72
N ASP A 7 -3.12 14.82 -60.32
CA ASP A 7 -2.95 15.55 -59.07
C ASP A 7 -3.27 14.62 -57.87
N LEU A 8 -2.23 14.01 -57.30
CA LEU A 8 -2.31 13.25 -56.06
C LEU A 8 -2.48 14.22 -54.90
N THR A 9 -3.74 14.59 -54.65
CA THR A 9 -4.14 15.37 -53.48
C THR A 9 -3.69 14.69 -52.19
N THR A 10 -2.71 15.30 -51.51
CA THR A 10 -2.22 14.85 -50.20
C THR A 10 -3.21 15.28 -49.13
N PHE A 11 -4.07 14.37 -48.68
CA PHE A 11 -5.07 14.66 -47.64
C PHE A 11 -4.41 14.74 -46.26
N GLN A 12 -4.01 15.95 -45.82
CA GLN A 12 -3.60 16.16 -44.44
C GLN A 12 -4.82 16.37 -43.54
N ARG A 13 -5.11 15.37 -42.70
CA ARG A 13 -6.16 15.45 -41.69
C ARG A 13 -5.82 16.53 -40.66
N LYS A 14 -6.55 17.67 -40.67
CA LYS A 14 -6.47 18.69 -39.61
C LYS A 14 -6.68 18.03 -38.24
N LYS A 15 -5.67 18.08 -37.37
CA LYS A 15 -5.82 17.72 -35.95
C LYS A 15 -6.71 18.78 -35.30
N SER A 16 -7.97 18.44 -35.05
CA SER A 16 -8.91 19.31 -34.32
C SER A 16 -8.42 19.52 -32.88
N SER A 17 -8.31 20.77 -32.44
CA SER A 17 -7.93 21.15 -31.06
C SER A 17 -8.84 20.51 -30.01
N ARG A 18 -10.15 20.42 -30.29
CA ARG A 18 -11.15 19.76 -29.43
C ARG A 18 -10.78 18.31 -29.11
N SER A 19 -10.14 17.60 -30.05
CA SER A 19 -9.72 16.21 -29.80
C SER A 19 -8.57 16.10 -28.79
N LEU A 20 -7.71 17.11 -28.64
CA LEU A 20 -6.66 17.09 -27.62
C LEU A 20 -7.23 17.38 -26.23
N GLU A 21 -8.15 18.33 -26.15
CA GLU A 21 -8.79 18.74 -24.91
C GLU A 21 -9.64 17.61 -24.30
N SER A 22 -10.48 16.95 -25.11
CA SER A 22 -11.25 15.80 -24.62
C SER A 22 -10.33 14.64 -24.19
N LYS A 23 -9.16 14.44 -24.83
CA LYS A 23 -8.18 13.42 -24.40
C LYS A 23 -7.54 13.73 -23.06
N ALA A 24 -7.17 14.99 -22.82
CA ALA A 24 -6.62 15.43 -21.56
C ALA A 24 -7.66 15.28 -20.43
N SER A 25 -8.91 15.68 -20.68
CA SER A 25 -10.00 15.51 -19.71
C SER A 25 -10.22 14.04 -19.33
N ILE A 26 -10.28 13.11 -20.31
CA ILE A 26 -10.40 11.67 -20.04
C ILE A 26 -9.20 11.16 -19.21
N HIS A 27 -7.98 11.59 -19.55
CA HIS A 27 -6.78 11.17 -18.82
C HIS A 27 -6.84 11.63 -17.36
N THR A 28 -7.22 12.88 -17.10
CA THR A 28 -7.39 13.42 -15.73
C THR A 28 -8.52 12.72 -14.99
N PHE A 29 -9.63 12.41 -15.65
CA PHE A 29 -10.74 11.66 -15.06
C PHE A 29 -10.29 10.30 -14.49
N PHE A 30 -9.46 9.55 -15.23
CA PHE A 30 -8.90 8.29 -14.72
C PHE A 30 -7.97 8.47 -13.51
N LEU A 31 -7.45 9.66 -13.25
CA LEU A 31 -6.55 9.94 -12.12
C LEU A 31 -7.29 10.44 -10.86
N ARG A 32 -8.62 10.50 -10.89
CA ARG A 32 -9.41 10.79 -9.68
C ARG A 32 -9.54 9.53 -8.81
N ASP A 33 -9.53 9.71 -7.50
CA ASP A 33 -9.56 8.59 -6.56
C ASP A 33 -10.90 7.86 -6.50
N ASP A 34 -12.00 8.54 -6.85
CA ASP A 34 -13.32 7.94 -6.99
C ASP A 34 -13.50 7.14 -8.30
N VAL A 35 -12.53 7.22 -9.22
CA VAL A 35 -12.51 6.49 -10.50
C VAL A 35 -11.45 5.40 -10.50
N SER A 36 -10.28 5.67 -9.94
CA SER A 36 -9.26 4.67 -9.70
C SER A 36 -8.44 4.96 -8.45
N CYS A 37 -8.20 3.95 -7.61
CA CYS A 37 -7.40 4.08 -6.40
C CYS A 37 -5.93 3.72 -6.66
N MET A 38 -5.01 4.44 -6.05
CA MET A 38 -3.58 4.11 -6.13
C MET A 38 -3.25 2.96 -5.18
N THR A 39 -2.45 2.00 -5.66
CA THR A 39 -1.99 0.90 -4.82
C THR A 39 -0.86 1.34 -3.89
N THR A 40 -0.82 0.81 -2.66
CA THR A 40 0.17 1.18 -1.62
C THR A 40 1.46 0.36 -1.69
N GLY A 41 1.47 -0.77 -2.38
CA GLY A 41 2.62 -1.67 -2.43
C GLY A 41 3.79 -1.10 -3.24
N ARG A 42 4.99 -1.03 -2.64
CA ARG A 42 6.24 -0.57 -3.30
C ARG A 42 6.60 -1.36 -4.57
N LYS A 43 6.14 -2.60 -4.70
CA LYS A 43 6.34 -3.47 -5.87
C LYS A 43 5.18 -3.42 -6.88
N GLN A 44 4.05 -2.79 -6.54
CA GLN A 44 2.87 -2.68 -7.40
C GLN A 44 3.05 -1.52 -8.39
N THR A 45 4.01 -1.66 -9.28
CA THR A 45 4.33 -0.66 -10.30
C THR A 45 4.25 -1.28 -11.69
N ILE A 46 3.77 -0.51 -12.66
CA ILE A 46 3.69 -0.93 -14.07
C ILE A 46 4.71 -0.11 -14.86
N THR A 47 5.53 -0.79 -15.67
CA THR A 47 6.54 -0.13 -16.53
C THR A 47 6.20 -0.38 -17.99
N VAL A 48 5.93 0.69 -18.73
CA VAL A 48 5.71 0.65 -20.19
C VAL A 48 6.58 1.72 -20.84
N ARG A 49 7.27 1.37 -21.93
CA ARG A 49 8.17 2.30 -22.67
C ARG A 49 9.17 3.04 -21.76
N LYS A 50 9.76 2.32 -20.80
CA LYS A 50 10.72 2.85 -19.80
C LYS A 50 10.15 3.90 -18.83
N LYS A 51 8.83 4.15 -18.85
CA LYS A 51 8.14 4.94 -17.83
C LYS A 51 7.55 4.00 -16.80
N LYS A 52 8.06 4.07 -15.57
CA LYS A 52 7.58 3.29 -14.42
C LYS A 52 6.60 4.16 -13.65
N MET A 53 5.40 3.64 -13.39
CA MET A 53 4.33 4.34 -12.68
C MET A 53 3.78 3.43 -11.58
N GLN A 54 3.29 4.02 -10.48
CA GLN A 54 2.55 3.29 -9.46
C GLN A 54 1.24 2.76 -10.05
N LYS A 55 0.91 1.48 -9.80
CA LYS A 55 -0.32 0.86 -10.30
C LYS A 55 -1.53 1.55 -9.65
N ARG A 56 -2.53 1.91 -10.45
CA ARG A 56 -3.86 2.33 -9.99
C ARG A 56 -4.89 1.27 -10.41
N LEU A 57 -5.89 1.03 -9.58
CA LEU A 57 -6.95 0.07 -9.81
C LEU A 57 -8.25 0.81 -10.10
N LEU A 58 -8.93 0.44 -11.18
CA LEU A 58 -10.25 0.98 -11.50
C LEU A 58 -11.27 0.60 -10.42
N SER A 59 -12.07 1.58 -10.00
CA SER A 59 -13.12 1.38 -9.00
C SER A 59 -14.38 0.70 -9.56
N ASP A 60 -14.57 0.73 -10.88
CA ASP A 60 -15.70 0.11 -11.58
C ASP A 60 -15.29 -0.31 -13.01
N THR A 61 -16.18 -0.98 -13.73
CA THR A 61 -16.04 -1.35 -15.13
C THR A 61 -15.88 -0.11 -16.02
N LEU A 62 -15.06 -0.24 -17.07
CA LEU A 62 -14.84 0.85 -18.03
C LEU A 62 -16.12 1.36 -18.69
N LYS A 63 -17.15 0.52 -18.82
CA LYS A 63 -18.46 0.92 -19.35
C LYS A 63 -19.19 1.86 -18.40
N ASN A 64 -19.24 1.53 -17.11
CA ASN A 64 -19.86 2.38 -16.10
C ASN A 64 -19.08 3.69 -15.93
N LEU A 65 -17.75 3.62 -15.92
CA LEU A 65 -16.89 4.80 -15.84
C LEU A 65 -17.04 5.72 -17.07
N GLN A 66 -17.24 5.16 -18.27
CA GLN A 66 -17.54 5.97 -19.46
C GLN A 66 -18.91 6.64 -19.37
N ARG A 67 -19.92 5.94 -18.84
CA ARG A 67 -21.25 6.53 -18.59
C ARG A 67 -21.16 7.67 -17.58
N LYS A 68 -20.39 7.48 -16.49
CA LYS A 68 -20.10 8.51 -15.49
C LYS A 68 -19.37 9.71 -16.10
N PHE A 69 -18.35 9.47 -16.91
CA PHE A 69 -17.66 10.53 -17.62
C PHE A 69 -18.61 11.33 -18.53
N ALA A 70 -19.49 10.65 -19.27
CA ALA A 70 -20.46 11.29 -20.16
C ALA A 70 -21.59 12.02 -19.41
N SER A 71 -21.91 11.64 -18.17
CA SER A 71 -22.85 12.41 -17.34
C SER A 71 -22.23 13.68 -16.74
N GLU A 72 -20.92 13.65 -16.48
CA GLU A 72 -20.17 14.78 -15.90
C GLU A 72 -19.67 15.78 -16.95
N ASN A 73 -19.56 15.36 -18.21
CA ASN A 73 -19.02 16.16 -19.30
C ASN A 73 -20.02 16.25 -20.45
N SER A 74 -20.18 17.45 -21.02
CA SER A 74 -21.06 17.66 -22.19
C SER A 74 -20.50 17.07 -23.50
N ASP A 75 -19.26 16.56 -23.49
CA ASP A 75 -18.60 15.96 -24.64
C ASP A 75 -19.00 14.48 -24.79
N ASN A 76 -19.68 14.17 -25.90
CA ASN A 76 -19.97 12.78 -26.29
C ASN A 76 -18.70 12.07 -26.77
N VAL A 77 -17.97 11.46 -25.83
CA VAL A 77 -16.80 10.62 -26.10
C VAL A 77 -17.21 9.17 -26.35
N SER A 78 -16.77 8.60 -27.48
CA SER A 78 -17.02 7.19 -27.78
C SER A 78 -16.27 6.27 -26.81
N TYR A 79 -16.88 5.12 -26.50
CA TYR A 79 -16.28 4.12 -25.62
C TYR A 79 -14.85 3.71 -26.04
N CYS A 80 -14.62 3.56 -27.35
CA CYS A 80 -13.30 3.23 -27.88
C CYS A 80 -12.26 4.33 -27.59
N LEU A 81 -12.62 5.60 -27.78
CA LEU A 81 -11.72 6.72 -27.48
C LEU A 81 -11.44 6.80 -25.98
N PHE A 82 -12.47 6.65 -25.15
CA PHE A 82 -12.34 6.61 -23.68
C PHE A 82 -11.35 5.53 -23.23
N CYS A 83 -11.51 4.30 -23.73
CA CYS A 83 -10.62 3.18 -23.40
C CYS A 83 -9.18 3.40 -23.90
N ALA A 84 -9.00 4.01 -25.08
CA ALA A 84 -7.68 4.29 -25.64
C ALA A 84 -6.92 5.38 -24.87
N CYS A 85 -7.64 6.29 -24.20
CA CYS A 85 -7.06 7.37 -23.40
C CYS A 85 -6.74 6.94 -21.96
N ARG A 86 -7.13 5.72 -21.55
CA ARG A 86 -6.79 5.17 -20.24
C ARG A 86 -5.27 5.08 -20.08
N PRO A 87 -4.70 5.68 -19.00
CA PRO A 87 -3.28 5.54 -18.72
C PRO A 87 -2.88 4.07 -18.53
N PHE A 88 -1.71 3.68 -19.03
CA PHE A 88 -1.29 2.26 -19.02
C PHE A 88 -1.14 1.67 -17.60
N TRP A 89 -0.97 2.53 -16.59
CA TRP A 89 -0.81 2.13 -15.18
C TRP A 89 -2.12 2.11 -14.39
N VAL A 90 -3.23 2.53 -14.99
CA VAL A 90 -4.58 2.41 -14.42
C VAL A 90 -5.19 1.13 -14.98
N VAL A 91 -5.36 0.09 -14.17
CA VAL A 91 -5.77 -1.26 -14.62
C VAL A 91 -7.00 -1.75 -13.87
N ALA A 92 -7.72 -2.71 -14.43
CA ALA A 92 -8.79 -3.38 -13.70
C ALA A 92 -8.21 -4.19 -12.52
N PRO A 93 -8.89 -4.24 -11.37
CA PRO A 93 -8.50 -5.11 -10.26
C PRO A 93 -8.54 -6.58 -10.66
N THR A 94 -7.53 -7.32 -10.23
CA THR A 94 -7.47 -8.79 -10.28
C THR A 94 -7.95 -9.40 -8.97
N ASP A 95 -8.08 -10.73 -8.89
CA ASP A 95 -8.49 -11.40 -7.65
C ASP A 95 -7.53 -11.13 -6.48
N ALA A 96 -6.24 -10.97 -6.77
CA ALA A 96 -5.24 -10.62 -5.76
C ALA A 96 -5.30 -9.14 -5.31
N ASP A 97 -6.03 -8.30 -6.04
CA ASP A 97 -6.22 -6.88 -5.73
C ASP A 97 -7.52 -6.62 -4.93
N ARG A 98 -8.27 -7.67 -4.59
CA ARG A 98 -9.53 -7.56 -3.84
C ARG A 98 -9.27 -7.07 -2.43
N ALA A 99 -10.04 -6.07 -2.00
CA ALA A 99 -10.11 -5.65 -0.60
C ALA A 99 -10.97 -6.60 0.27
N THR A 100 -11.57 -7.63 -0.34
CA THR A 100 -12.41 -8.63 0.34
C THR A 100 -11.62 -9.92 0.59
N CYS A 101 -11.78 -10.52 1.78
CA CYS A 101 -11.10 -11.77 2.12
C CYS A 101 -11.63 -12.93 1.28
N GLN A 102 -10.73 -13.68 0.64
CA GLN A 102 -11.02 -15.01 0.07
C GLN A 102 -10.48 -16.15 0.95
N CYS A 103 -10.28 -15.86 2.23
CA CYS A 103 -9.87 -16.88 3.17
C CYS A 103 -10.94 -17.97 3.28
N LYS A 104 -10.48 -19.21 3.47
CA LYS A 104 -11.32 -20.39 3.72
C LYS A 104 -12.47 -20.10 4.69
N THR A 105 -12.21 -19.35 5.75
CA THR A 105 -13.20 -18.98 6.76
C THR A 105 -14.34 -18.12 6.20
N HIS A 106 -14.03 -17.04 5.47
CA HIS A 106 -15.05 -16.17 4.88
C HIS A 106 -15.78 -16.84 3.72
N GLU A 107 -15.10 -17.63 2.89
CA GLU A 107 -15.75 -18.43 1.84
C GLU A 107 -16.71 -19.47 2.42
N ASN A 108 -16.31 -20.20 3.48
CA ASN A 108 -17.20 -21.15 4.15
C ASN A 108 -18.40 -20.46 4.78
N LEU A 109 -18.19 -19.29 5.39
CA LEU A 109 -19.27 -18.46 5.93
C LEU A 109 -20.26 -18.03 4.83
N GLN A 110 -19.76 -17.64 3.66
CA GLN A 110 -20.60 -17.31 2.51
C GLN A 110 -21.41 -18.52 2.02
N PHE A 111 -20.80 -19.71 1.92
CA PHE A 111 -21.54 -20.91 1.52
C PHE A 111 -22.65 -21.27 2.51
N MET A 112 -22.43 -21.06 3.82
CA MET A 112 -23.48 -21.24 4.83
C MET A 112 -24.61 -20.23 4.65
N ALA A 113 -24.27 -18.94 4.48
CA ALA A 113 -25.27 -17.90 4.24
C ALA A 113 -26.09 -18.16 2.97
N ASP A 114 -25.44 -18.62 1.89
CA ASP A 114 -26.08 -18.98 0.63
C ASP A 114 -27.07 -20.16 0.81
N THR A 115 -26.69 -21.21 1.55
CA THR A 115 -27.58 -22.34 1.83
C THR A 115 -28.76 -21.93 2.73
N LEU A 116 -28.50 -21.16 3.79
CA LEU A 116 -29.58 -20.68 4.67
C LEU A 116 -30.57 -19.79 3.92
N TYR A 117 -30.08 -18.96 3.01
CA TYR A 117 -30.90 -18.08 2.17
C TYR A 117 -31.72 -18.88 1.15
N SER A 118 -31.12 -19.88 0.48
CA SER A 118 -31.83 -20.70 -0.50
C SER A 118 -32.93 -21.56 0.14
N HIS A 119 -32.76 -21.96 1.39
CA HIS A 119 -33.78 -22.62 2.21
C HIS A 119 -34.81 -21.67 2.81
N GLY A 120 -34.67 -20.35 2.58
CA GLY A 120 -35.59 -19.33 3.08
C GLY A 120 -35.56 -19.15 4.61
N ILE A 121 -34.44 -19.47 5.26
CA ILE A 121 -34.26 -19.31 6.71
C ILE A 121 -33.85 -17.89 7.05
N VAL A 122 -33.00 -17.28 6.23
CA VAL A 122 -32.49 -15.92 6.45
C VAL A 122 -32.95 -14.96 5.35
N VAL A 123 -33.04 -13.68 5.69
CA VAL A 123 -33.54 -12.62 4.80
C VAL A 123 -32.51 -12.21 3.74
N SER A 124 -31.22 -12.36 4.05
CA SER A 124 -30.12 -11.94 3.19
C SER A 124 -29.00 -12.95 3.25
N LYS A 125 -28.22 -12.99 2.16
CA LYS A 125 -26.95 -13.73 2.04
C LYS A 125 -25.74 -12.79 2.06
N ASN A 126 -25.96 -11.48 2.22
CA ASN A 126 -24.90 -10.50 2.38
C ASN A 126 -24.38 -10.58 3.82
N ILE A 127 -23.11 -10.96 3.99
CA ILE A 127 -22.52 -11.22 5.30
C ILE A 127 -22.46 -9.93 6.12
N GLU A 128 -22.18 -8.78 5.50
CA GLU A 128 -22.09 -7.49 6.20
C GLU A 128 -23.44 -7.09 6.82
N GLU A 129 -24.53 -7.19 6.06
CA GLU A 129 -25.91 -6.94 6.52
C GLU A 129 -26.30 -7.91 7.65
N MET A 130 -25.81 -9.16 7.59
CA MET A 130 -26.03 -10.14 8.66
C MET A 130 -25.26 -9.78 9.93
N VAL A 131 -24.05 -9.25 9.82
CA VAL A 131 -23.27 -8.74 10.97
C VAL A 131 -23.98 -7.57 11.60
N ASP A 132 -24.40 -6.57 10.82
CA ASP A 132 -25.07 -5.37 11.33
C ASP A 132 -26.36 -5.68 12.09
N ARG A 133 -27.03 -6.81 11.76
CA ARG A 133 -28.22 -7.29 12.46
C ARG A 133 -27.95 -8.14 13.68
N THR A 134 -26.73 -8.65 13.83
CA THR A 134 -26.35 -9.52 14.95
C THR A 134 -25.65 -8.77 16.06
N VAL A 135 -24.96 -7.66 15.78
CA VAL A 135 -24.29 -6.83 16.79
C VAL A 135 -25.04 -5.52 17.06
N CYS A 136 -24.95 -4.97 18.28
CA CYS A 136 -25.60 -3.67 18.58
C CYS A 136 -24.98 -2.52 17.79
N ALA A 137 -23.65 -2.51 17.69
CA ALA A 137 -22.89 -1.57 16.88
C ALA A 137 -21.50 -2.14 16.59
N THR A 138 -21.05 -2.06 15.34
CA THR A 138 -19.73 -2.51 14.89
C THR A 138 -18.59 -1.63 15.44
N GLU A 139 -18.88 -0.36 15.71
CA GLU A 139 -18.00 0.65 16.32
C GLU A 139 -17.67 0.34 17.80
N ILE A 140 -18.46 -0.50 18.47
CA ILE A 140 -18.27 -0.78 19.90
C ILE A 140 -17.37 -1.99 20.06
N LYS A 141 -16.19 -1.78 20.68
CA LYS A 141 -15.22 -2.84 21.00
C LYS A 141 -15.86 -4.07 21.64
N ALA A 142 -16.71 -3.88 22.65
CA ALA A 142 -17.38 -4.98 23.34
C ALA A 142 -18.27 -5.82 22.39
N CYS A 143 -18.93 -5.19 21.41
CA CYS A 143 -19.72 -5.89 20.40
C CYS A 143 -18.82 -6.64 19.42
N ALA A 144 -17.78 -5.98 18.89
CA ALA A 144 -16.81 -6.57 17.96
C ALA A 144 -16.07 -7.78 18.57
N TYR A 145 -15.84 -7.76 19.89
CA TYR A 145 -15.14 -8.83 20.62
C TYR A 145 -16.09 -9.94 21.10
N GLY A 146 -17.41 -9.76 20.98
CA GLY A 146 -18.43 -10.69 21.49
C GLY A 146 -18.57 -10.69 23.02
N GLU A 147 -18.20 -9.58 23.66
CA GLU A 147 -18.25 -9.36 25.11
C GLU A 147 -19.49 -8.57 25.55
N CYS A 148 -20.18 -7.91 24.61
CA CYS A 148 -21.40 -7.17 24.86
C CYS A 148 -22.50 -8.08 25.43
N VAL A 149 -23.06 -7.73 26.58
CA VAL A 149 -24.10 -8.52 27.25
C VAL A 149 -25.40 -8.59 26.44
N GLU A 150 -25.67 -7.59 25.60
CA GLU A 150 -26.89 -7.50 24.80
C GLU A 150 -26.79 -8.34 23.53
N CYS A 151 -25.73 -8.16 22.74
CA CYS A 151 -25.59 -8.84 21.44
C CYS A 151 -24.73 -10.11 21.47
N ARG A 152 -24.24 -10.55 22.62
CA ARG A 152 -23.50 -11.82 22.69
C ARG A 152 -24.41 -13.05 22.48
N LEU A 153 -25.70 -12.90 22.78
CA LEU A 153 -26.70 -13.97 22.66
C LEU A 153 -27.66 -13.75 21.49
N THR A 154 -27.51 -12.65 20.74
CA THR A 154 -28.34 -12.38 19.57
C THR A 154 -27.92 -13.30 18.42
N THR A 155 -28.91 -14.03 17.91
CA THR A 155 -28.80 -14.78 16.67
C THR A 155 -29.36 -13.95 15.53
N HIS A 156 -28.88 -14.18 14.31
CA HIS A 156 -29.44 -13.50 13.15
C HIS A 156 -30.95 -13.80 13.04
N PRO A 157 -31.81 -12.79 12.77
CA PRO A 157 -33.24 -13.01 12.62
C PRO A 157 -33.56 -14.04 11.53
N THR A 158 -34.39 -15.03 11.85
CA THR A 158 -34.83 -16.07 10.91
C THR A 158 -36.25 -15.82 10.41
N LEU A 159 -36.50 -16.05 9.13
CA LEU A 159 -37.83 -16.00 8.51
C LEU A 159 -38.72 -17.19 8.93
N LYS A 160 -38.10 -18.35 9.17
CA LYS A 160 -38.74 -19.57 9.70
C LYS A 160 -37.82 -20.23 10.72
N SER A 161 -38.39 -21.03 11.61
CA SER A 161 -37.61 -21.88 12.52
C SER A 161 -36.76 -22.86 11.70
N ALA A 162 -35.47 -22.92 12.02
CA ALA A 162 -34.60 -23.95 11.46
C ALA A 162 -35.07 -25.34 11.92
N THR A 163 -35.00 -26.30 11.01
CA THR A 163 -35.40 -27.68 11.27
C THR A 163 -34.18 -28.61 11.43
N GLU A 164 -34.41 -29.88 11.74
CA GLU A 164 -33.39 -30.92 11.67
C GLU A 164 -33.31 -31.56 10.27
N GLU A 165 -33.85 -30.86 9.25
CA GLU A 165 -33.73 -31.29 7.86
C GLU A 165 -32.27 -31.29 7.44
N ILE A 166 -31.84 -32.42 6.86
CA ILE A 166 -30.47 -32.59 6.35
C ILE A 166 -30.35 -31.79 5.06
N VAL A 167 -29.40 -30.87 5.06
CA VAL A 167 -29.05 -30.02 3.93
C VAL A 167 -27.62 -30.30 3.48
N GLN A 168 -27.38 -30.10 2.19
CA GLN A 168 -26.04 -30.19 1.61
C GLN A 168 -25.40 -28.81 1.59
N VAL A 169 -24.26 -28.67 2.26
CA VAL A 169 -23.47 -27.44 2.27
C VAL A 169 -22.12 -27.72 1.65
N VAL A 170 -21.71 -26.82 0.77
CA VAL A 170 -20.37 -26.88 0.22
C VAL A 170 -19.42 -26.10 1.12
N GLN A 171 -18.27 -26.69 1.46
CA GLN A 171 -17.25 -26.00 2.23
C GLN A 171 -15.85 -26.36 1.75
N TRP A 172 -14.93 -25.41 1.88
CA TRP A 172 -13.51 -25.68 1.78
C TRP A 172 -13.05 -26.45 3.02
N SER A 173 -12.31 -27.53 2.79
CA SER A 173 -11.67 -28.36 3.81
C SER A 173 -10.17 -28.46 3.53
N THR A 174 -9.34 -28.60 4.57
CA THR A 174 -7.89 -28.74 4.42
C THR A 174 -7.51 -30.06 5.05
N GLU A 175 -6.92 -30.94 4.25
CA GLU A 175 -6.60 -32.30 4.64
C GLU A 175 -5.10 -32.55 4.50
N ARG A 176 -4.57 -33.37 5.40
CA ARG A 176 -3.17 -33.80 5.34
C ARG A 176 -3.10 -35.13 4.61
N THR A 177 -2.14 -35.25 3.70
CA THR A 177 -1.94 -36.40 2.82
C THR A 177 -0.47 -36.80 2.77
N GLY A 178 -0.22 -38.10 2.56
CA GLY A 178 1.12 -38.73 2.52
C GLY A 178 1.45 -39.54 3.78
N GLU A 179 2.43 -40.45 3.66
CA GLU A 179 2.85 -41.41 4.72
C GLU A 179 3.26 -40.74 6.05
N GLU A 180 3.58 -39.44 6.04
CA GLU A 180 3.91 -38.64 7.22
C GLU A 180 3.04 -37.37 7.37
N GLU A 181 1.89 -37.29 6.69
CA GLU A 181 0.99 -36.10 6.74
C GLU A 181 1.63 -34.75 6.32
N ARG A 182 2.81 -34.77 5.70
CA ARG A 182 3.56 -33.54 5.37
C ARG A 182 2.94 -32.68 4.27
N LYS A 183 2.02 -33.21 3.45
CA LYS A 183 1.38 -32.46 2.35
C LYS A 183 -0.04 -32.06 2.72
N THR A 184 -0.30 -30.76 2.77
CA THR A 184 -1.64 -30.22 2.95
C THR A 184 -2.30 -29.94 1.61
N ILE A 185 -3.52 -30.43 1.41
CA ILE A 185 -4.36 -30.12 0.24
C ILE A 185 -5.60 -29.39 0.74
N THR A 186 -5.98 -28.31 0.07
CA THR A 186 -7.25 -27.60 0.33
C THR A 186 -8.19 -27.89 -0.83
N LEU A 187 -9.36 -28.44 -0.53
CA LEU A 187 -10.34 -28.82 -1.55
C LEU A 187 -11.78 -28.54 -1.09
N LYS A 188 -12.65 -28.33 -2.08
CA LYS A 188 -14.07 -28.05 -1.88
C LYS A 188 -14.82 -29.38 -1.73
N LYS A 189 -15.59 -29.54 -0.66
CA LYS A 189 -16.37 -30.75 -0.33
C LYS A 189 -17.83 -30.41 -0.09
N GLU A 190 -18.71 -31.29 -0.52
CA GLU A 190 -20.11 -31.31 -0.08
C GLU A 190 -20.19 -32.07 1.24
N VAL A 191 -20.79 -31.45 2.24
CA VAL A 191 -20.96 -31.99 3.59
C VAL A 191 -22.44 -31.90 3.96
N GLN A 192 -22.96 -32.95 4.58
CA GLN A 192 -24.30 -32.96 5.12
C GLN A 192 -24.29 -32.30 6.50
N SER A 193 -25.22 -31.38 6.73
CA SER A 193 -25.44 -30.69 8.01
C SER A 193 -26.94 -30.44 8.18
N THR A 194 -27.41 -30.03 9.36
CA THR A 194 -28.82 -29.66 9.57
C THR A 194 -29.02 -28.15 9.52
N GLU A 195 -30.21 -27.67 9.15
CA GLU A 195 -30.53 -26.23 9.16
C GLU A 195 -30.21 -25.61 10.54
N SER A 196 -30.52 -26.34 11.62
CA SER A 196 -30.27 -25.91 13.00
C SER A 196 -28.78 -25.84 13.34
N GLU A 197 -27.98 -26.81 12.89
CA GLU A 197 -26.54 -26.80 13.10
C GLU A 197 -25.87 -25.63 12.37
N LEU A 198 -26.27 -25.34 11.13
CA LEU A 198 -25.74 -24.20 10.38
C LEU A 198 -26.06 -22.86 11.06
N MET A 199 -27.28 -22.71 11.56
CA MET A 199 -27.70 -21.52 12.31
C MET A 199 -26.90 -21.33 13.61
N PHE A 200 -26.50 -22.42 14.27
CA PHE A 200 -25.65 -22.36 15.46
C PHE A 200 -24.18 -22.07 15.13
N GLN A 201 -23.66 -22.66 14.04
CA GLN A 201 -22.28 -22.49 13.62
C GLN A 201 -21.99 -21.08 13.08
N MET A 202 -22.97 -20.44 12.43
CA MET A 202 -22.80 -19.17 11.74
C MET A 202 -22.39 -18.01 12.69
N PRO A 203 -23.06 -17.78 13.85
CA PRO A 203 -22.60 -16.83 14.88
C PRO A 203 -21.22 -17.16 15.47
N SER A 204 -20.90 -18.45 15.60
CA SER A 204 -19.59 -18.88 16.10
C SER A 204 -18.46 -18.51 15.16
N LEU A 205 -18.72 -18.36 13.85
CA LEU A 205 -17.71 -18.00 12.86
C LEU A 205 -17.45 -16.49 12.81
N PHE A 206 -18.46 -15.66 13.12
CA PHE A 206 -18.24 -14.23 13.38
C PHE A 206 -17.32 -14.02 14.59
N SER A 207 -17.54 -14.78 15.67
CA SER A 207 -16.84 -14.63 16.96
C SER A 207 -15.54 -15.45 17.10
N LYS A 208 -15.32 -16.50 16.30
CA LYS A 208 -14.06 -17.26 16.25
C LYS A 208 -12.86 -16.39 15.88
N ASN A 209 -13.06 -15.18 15.38
CA ASN A 209 -11.97 -14.22 15.16
C ASN A 209 -11.44 -13.55 16.44
N SER A 210 -12.15 -13.56 17.57
CA SER A 210 -11.70 -12.87 18.80
C SER A 210 -11.23 -13.77 19.95
N ARG A 211 -11.63 -15.05 20.02
CA ARG A 211 -11.47 -15.88 21.25
C ARG A 211 -10.55 -17.09 21.19
N ASP A 212 -9.75 -17.24 20.14
CA ASP A 212 -8.81 -18.36 20.06
C ASP A 212 -7.51 -18.01 20.82
N TRP A 213 -7.40 -18.51 22.06
CA TRP A 213 -6.25 -18.34 22.96
C TRP A 213 -4.95 -18.97 22.43
N ASN A 214 -4.97 -19.55 21.23
CA ASN A 214 -3.83 -20.21 20.60
C ASN A 214 -3.40 -19.57 19.27
N ARG A 215 -3.73 -18.28 19.06
CA ARG A 215 -3.21 -17.51 17.93
C ARG A 215 -1.80 -17.00 18.20
N THR A 216 -0.91 -17.14 17.22
CA THR A 216 0.38 -16.44 17.17
C THR A 216 0.24 -14.94 16.88
N VAL A 217 -0.98 -14.46 16.63
CA VAL A 217 -1.30 -13.09 16.23
C VAL A 217 -2.38 -12.54 17.16
N GLU A 218 -2.03 -11.50 17.91
CA GLU A 218 -2.96 -10.71 18.72
C GLU A 218 -3.63 -9.64 17.85
N LEU A 219 -4.94 -9.49 17.97
CA LEU A 219 -5.73 -8.48 17.25
C LEU A 219 -6.17 -7.37 18.23
N PHE A 220 -5.97 -6.12 17.81
CA PHE A 220 -6.31 -4.93 18.59
C PHE A 220 -7.42 -4.15 17.90
N PHE A 221 -8.47 -3.82 18.65
CA PHE A 221 -9.46 -2.83 18.27
C PHE A 221 -8.81 -1.45 18.32
N VAL A 222 -8.98 -0.68 17.25
CA VAL A 222 -8.56 0.73 17.20
C VAL A 222 -9.76 1.51 16.68
N SER A 223 -10.31 2.36 17.53
CA SER A 223 -11.42 3.26 17.16
C SER A 223 -10.90 4.48 16.39
N GLU A 224 -11.75 5.11 15.58
CA GLU A 224 -11.42 6.37 14.91
C GLU A 224 -11.05 7.46 15.93
N GLU A 225 -11.77 7.52 17.05
CA GLU A 225 -11.49 8.43 18.17
C GLU A 225 -10.08 8.23 18.75
N GLU A 226 -9.60 7.00 18.90
CA GLU A 226 -8.23 6.70 19.38
C GLU A 226 -7.15 7.07 18.35
N VAL A 227 -7.48 7.04 17.06
CA VAL A 227 -6.59 7.50 15.99
C VAL A 227 -6.49 9.02 16.01
N GLU A 228 -7.64 9.71 16.08
CA GLU A 228 -7.72 11.18 16.09
C GLU A 228 -7.16 11.78 17.38
N ALA A 229 -7.32 11.13 18.53
CA ALA A 229 -6.78 11.57 19.81
C ALA A 229 -5.24 11.51 19.89
N LYS A 230 -4.59 10.73 19.02
CA LYS A 230 -3.13 10.71 18.89
C LYS A 230 -2.68 11.84 17.96
N THR A 231 -2.64 13.05 18.49
CA THR A 231 -2.19 14.25 17.78
C THR A 231 -0.67 14.33 17.62
N GLU A 232 0.10 13.68 18.50
CA GLU A 232 1.56 13.77 18.50
C GLU A 232 2.20 12.38 18.65
N VAL A 233 2.75 11.87 17.54
CA VAL A 233 3.74 10.79 17.61
C VAL A 233 5.03 11.44 18.13
N PRO A 234 5.58 11.02 19.28
CA PRO A 234 6.83 11.58 19.75
C PRO A 234 7.90 11.42 18.66
N ALA A 235 8.64 12.48 18.38
CA ALA A 235 9.71 12.47 17.40
C ALA A 235 10.67 11.32 17.71
N LEU A 236 10.57 10.24 16.94
CA LEU A 236 11.44 9.08 17.11
C LEU A 236 12.78 9.39 16.47
N THR A 237 13.87 9.19 17.21
CA THR A 237 15.19 9.29 16.62
C THR A 237 15.37 8.17 15.59
N PRO A 238 15.63 8.49 14.31
CA PRO A 238 15.90 7.48 13.30
C PRO A 238 17.16 6.70 13.69
N ILE A 239 17.08 5.37 13.68
CA ILE A 239 18.28 4.55 13.85
C ILE A 239 19.07 4.59 12.55
N LYS A 240 20.31 5.09 12.61
CA LYS A 240 21.20 5.20 11.46
C LYS A 240 21.58 3.83 10.89
N GLY A 241 21.83 3.76 9.58
CA GLY A 241 22.33 2.53 8.94
C GLY A 241 21.36 1.35 8.88
N THR A 242 20.04 1.57 8.95
CA THR A 242 19.01 0.50 8.86
C THR A 242 19.16 -0.42 7.65
N MET A 243 19.65 0.10 6.54
CA MET A 243 19.90 -0.68 5.31
C MET A 243 21.01 -1.73 5.45
N ARG A 244 21.88 -1.61 6.45
CA ARG A 244 22.93 -2.59 6.77
C ARG A 244 22.46 -3.66 7.74
N MET A 245 21.33 -3.45 8.41
CA MET A 245 20.85 -4.32 9.49
C MET A 245 20.26 -5.59 8.89
N HIS A 246 20.83 -6.74 9.25
CA HIS A 246 20.35 -8.05 8.83
C HIS A 246 19.60 -8.79 9.96
N GLN A 247 19.68 -8.27 11.19
CA GLN A 247 18.97 -8.83 12.33
C GLN A 247 18.64 -7.73 13.33
N VAL A 248 17.40 -7.74 13.81
CA VAL A 248 16.88 -6.80 14.80
C VAL A 248 16.20 -7.60 15.92
N ILE A 249 16.43 -7.21 17.16
CA ILE A 249 15.95 -7.84 18.38
C ILE A 249 15.37 -6.74 19.26
N SER A 250 14.11 -6.88 19.65
CA SER A 250 13.46 -5.95 20.57
C SER A 250 12.79 -6.77 21.67
N VAL A 251 13.26 -6.59 22.90
CA VAL A 251 12.74 -7.31 24.08
C VAL A 251 12.00 -6.36 25.01
N LEU A 252 12.37 -5.07 25.01
CA LEU A 252 11.76 -4.03 25.82
C LEU A 252 11.32 -2.87 24.93
N PRO A 253 10.18 -2.22 25.21
CA PRO A 253 9.74 -1.03 24.49
C PRO A 253 10.85 0.03 24.39
N GLY A 254 11.06 0.53 23.17
CA GLY A 254 12.10 1.51 22.85
C GLY A 254 13.54 1.00 22.96
N HIS A 255 13.78 -0.29 23.20
CA HIS A 255 15.14 -0.85 23.22
C HIS A 255 15.32 -1.82 22.07
N ILE A 256 16.08 -1.39 21.07
CA ILE A 256 16.37 -2.17 19.89
C ILE A 256 17.83 -2.60 19.95
N LYS A 257 18.08 -3.90 19.77
CA LYS A 257 19.41 -4.42 19.47
C LYS A 257 19.44 -4.85 18.01
N TYR A 258 20.54 -4.64 17.33
CA TYR A 258 20.65 -4.98 15.91
C TYR A 258 22.06 -5.37 15.51
N ARG A 259 22.17 -6.10 14.39
CA ARG A 259 23.45 -6.50 13.79
C ARG A 259 23.43 -6.25 12.30
N ASP A 260 24.61 -5.95 11.78
CA ASP A 260 24.84 -5.89 10.34
C ASP A 260 24.93 -7.29 9.72
N ILE A 261 25.09 -8.35 10.53
CA ILE A 261 25.15 -9.76 10.10
C ILE A 261 24.36 -10.62 11.10
N SER A 262 23.51 -11.53 10.60
CA SER A 262 22.64 -12.35 11.46
C SER A 262 23.43 -13.43 12.25
N CYS A 263 23.18 -13.53 13.55
CA CYS A 263 23.62 -14.60 14.48
C CYS A 263 22.46 -15.56 14.78
N PHE A 264 22.72 -16.87 14.87
CA PHE A 264 21.72 -17.87 15.26
C PHE A 264 22.14 -18.73 16.47
N CYS A 265 23.15 -18.30 17.22
CA CYS A 265 23.76 -19.09 18.31
C CYS A 265 22.81 -19.48 19.45
N GLN A 266 21.60 -18.89 19.53
CA GLN A 266 20.62 -19.11 20.61
C GLN A 266 19.21 -19.39 20.08
N ARG A 267 19.10 -19.93 18.85
CA ARG A 267 17.80 -20.14 18.18
C ARG A 267 16.80 -21.01 18.97
N GLN A 268 17.29 -21.90 19.83
CA GLN A 268 16.46 -22.83 20.60
C GLN A 268 16.16 -22.36 22.03
N ASP A 269 16.95 -21.42 22.57
CA ASP A 269 16.99 -21.13 24.02
C ASP A 269 16.48 -19.74 24.41
N GLY A 270 16.10 -18.88 23.45
CA GLY A 270 15.56 -17.56 23.76
C GLY A 270 15.79 -16.49 22.68
N PRO A 271 15.67 -15.19 23.01
CA PRO A 271 15.97 -14.11 22.09
C PRO A 271 17.44 -14.20 21.64
N LEU A 272 17.71 -13.90 20.36
CA LEU A 272 19.01 -14.08 19.68
C LEU A 272 20.10 -13.07 20.16
N ASP A 273 20.24 -12.88 21.46
CA ASP A 273 20.99 -11.84 22.17
C ASP A 273 22.44 -12.27 22.49
N CYS A 274 23.07 -12.96 21.53
CA CYS A 274 24.47 -13.37 21.57
C CYS A 274 25.43 -12.17 21.38
N ALA A 275 26.69 -12.23 21.82
CA ALA A 275 27.68 -11.17 21.50
C ALA A 275 28.25 -11.25 20.07
N CYS A 276 27.89 -12.28 19.28
CA CYS A 276 28.47 -12.50 17.95
C CYS A 276 28.08 -11.38 16.96
N PHE A 277 28.96 -11.16 15.98
CA PHE A 277 28.78 -10.20 14.88
C PHE A 277 28.39 -8.78 15.34
N ASP A 278 29.01 -8.30 16.42
CA ASP A 278 28.93 -6.92 16.89
C ASP A 278 27.48 -6.46 17.12
N LEU A 279 26.82 -7.04 18.13
CA LEU A 279 25.48 -6.66 18.53
C LEU A 279 25.46 -5.21 19.04
N LYS A 280 24.82 -4.34 18.25
CA LYS A 280 24.62 -2.92 18.58
C LYS A 280 23.32 -2.73 19.34
N VAL A 281 23.25 -1.69 20.15
CA VAL A 281 22.07 -1.33 20.95
C VAL A 281 21.69 0.13 20.64
N ALA A 282 20.40 0.36 20.43
CA ALA A 282 19.80 1.68 20.22
C ALA A 282 18.58 1.84 21.14
N ASN A 283 18.43 3.04 21.70
CA ASN A 283 17.26 3.41 22.47
C ASN A 283 16.43 4.42 21.66
N VAL A 284 15.14 4.13 21.50
CA VAL A 284 14.17 4.90 20.72
C VAL A 284 13.18 5.63 21.63
N ASN A 285 13.29 5.49 22.96
CA ASN A 285 12.45 6.21 23.91
C ASN A 285 12.85 7.69 23.93
N GLY A 286 12.13 8.50 23.14
CA GLY A 286 11.78 9.90 23.39
C GLY A 286 12.79 10.76 24.13
N VAL A 287 14.09 10.68 23.80
CA VAL A 287 14.99 11.76 24.19
C VAL A 287 14.55 12.95 23.35
N PRO A 288 14.13 14.07 23.97
CA PRO A 288 13.80 15.27 23.21
C PRO A 288 14.97 15.55 22.31
N VAL A 289 14.67 15.80 21.04
CA VAL A 289 15.63 16.33 20.09
C VAL A 289 16.21 17.58 20.76
N THR A 290 17.38 17.46 21.40
CA THR A 290 18.27 18.60 21.44
C THR A 290 18.45 18.92 19.98
N PRO A 291 17.98 20.10 19.50
CA PRO A 291 18.21 20.48 18.11
C PRO A 291 19.69 20.19 17.85
N PRO A 292 20.02 19.42 16.80
CA PRO A 292 21.41 19.15 16.52
C PRO A 292 22.10 20.51 16.57
N LYS A 293 23.16 20.61 17.40
CA LYS A 293 23.99 21.82 17.51
C LYS A 293 24.08 22.38 16.11
N GLN A 294 23.56 23.59 15.91
CA GLN A 294 23.58 24.28 14.62
C GLN A 294 24.90 23.92 13.96
N ASN A 295 24.85 23.05 12.94
CA ASN A 295 26.06 22.75 12.20
C ASN A 295 26.46 24.11 11.65
N GLU A 296 27.64 24.54 12.06
CA GLU A 296 28.28 25.80 11.73
C GLU A 296 27.76 26.31 10.40
N GLU A 297 27.14 27.50 10.41
CA GLU A 297 26.59 28.20 9.25
C GLU A 297 27.50 27.97 8.03
N THR A 298 27.17 26.97 7.22
CA THR A 298 27.83 26.83 5.93
C THR A 298 27.30 28.01 5.13
N PRO A 299 28.14 28.93 4.63
CA PRO A 299 27.70 30.15 3.95
C PRO A 299 26.90 29.91 2.65
N TRP A 300 26.64 28.64 2.34
CA TRP A 300 25.98 28.12 1.15
C TRP A 300 24.58 27.53 1.44
N ARG A 301 24.15 27.49 2.71
CA ARG A 301 22.83 26.99 3.09
C ARG A 301 21.78 28.11 2.93
N PRO A 302 20.66 27.88 2.22
CA PRO A 302 19.56 28.85 2.16
C PRO A 302 18.91 29.01 3.54
N ALA A 303 18.37 30.20 3.83
CA ALA A 303 17.73 30.51 5.11
C ALA A 303 16.40 29.75 5.31
N ALA A 304 15.71 29.43 4.22
CA ALA A 304 14.52 28.58 4.19
C ALA A 304 14.41 27.91 2.81
N VAL A 305 13.83 26.71 2.77
CA VAL A 305 13.49 26.01 1.52
C VAL A 305 11.97 26.00 1.33
N ASP A 306 11.53 26.51 0.18
CA ASP A 306 10.12 26.55 -0.20
C ASP A 306 9.89 25.92 -1.59
N SER A 307 8.63 25.94 -2.04
CA SER A 307 8.22 25.38 -3.33
C SER A 307 8.92 26.00 -4.55
N THR A 308 9.57 27.17 -4.42
CA THR A 308 10.36 27.77 -5.52
C THR A 308 11.65 26.99 -5.81
N HIS A 309 12.09 26.15 -4.88
CA HIS A 309 13.30 25.34 -5.00
C HIS A 309 13.07 23.99 -5.68
N ILE A 310 11.81 23.65 -6.02
CA ILE A 310 11.48 22.41 -6.73
C ILE A 310 12.15 22.41 -8.11
N GLY A 311 12.86 21.32 -8.42
CA GLY A 311 13.71 21.17 -9.59
C GLY A 311 15.14 21.71 -9.41
N GLY A 312 15.41 22.40 -8.30
CA GLY A 312 16.75 22.85 -7.91
C GLY A 312 17.65 21.70 -7.47
N TRP A 313 18.97 21.90 -7.58
CA TRP A 313 19.96 20.93 -7.15
C TRP A 313 20.47 21.25 -5.74
N CYS A 314 20.64 20.20 -4.95
CA CYS A 314 21.03 20.32 -3.55
C CYS A 314 22.02 19.22 -3.13
N VAL A 315 22.60 19.38 -1.94
CA VAL A 315 23.37 18.34 -1.27
C VAL A 315 22.74 18.01 0.07
N ILE A 316 22.40 16.73 0.25
CA ILE A 316 21.84 16.19 1.49
C ILE A 316 22.91 15.47 2.29
N LYS A 317 22.95 15.72 3.60
CA LYS A 317 23.69 14.91 4.56
C LYS A 317 22.78 13.85 5.14
N TYR A 318 23.08 12.59 4.85
CA TYR A 318 22.39 11.47 5.46
C TYR A 318 23.42 10.57 6.15
N ASP A 319 23.19 10.31 7.44
CA ASP A 319 24.16 9.71 8.35
C ASP A 319 25.48 10.53 8.39
N ASP A 320 26.56 9.99 7.82
CA ASP A 320 27.88 10.62 7.73
C ASP A 320 28.32 10.84 6.27
N ASP A 321 27.44 10.53 5.32
CA ASP A 321 27.68 10.64 3.89
C ASP A 321 26.91 11.81 3.28
N VAL A 322 27.42 12.31 2.14
CA VAL A 322 26.81 13.41 1.40
C VAL A 322 26.31 12.94 0.04
N TYR A 323 25.08 13.33 -0.27
CA TYR A 323 24.36 12.89 -1.45
C TYR A 323 23.85 14.11 -2.22
N PRO A 324 24.48 14.45 -3.36
CA PRO A 324 23.95 15.45 -4.26
C PRO A 324 22.69 14.93 -4.96
N GLY A 325 21.70 15.78 -5.14
CA GLY A 325 20.41 15.40 -5.71
C GLY A 325 19.60 16.56 -6.26
N ILE A 326 18.39 16.25 -6.71
CA ILE A 326 17.40 17.21 -7.22
C ILE A 326 16.22 17.22 -6.26
N ILE A 327 15.78 18.41 -5.85
CA ILE A 327 14.58 18.61 -5.06
C ILE A 327 13.38 18.31 -5.96
N MET A 328 12.57 17.34 -5.54
CA MET A 328 11.38 16.89 -6.26
C MET A 328 10.11 17.50 -5.71
N ASP A 329 10.08 17.73 -4.40
CA ASP A 329 8.93 18.29 -3.70
C ASP A 329 9.35 18.91 -2.35
N VAL A 330 8.50 19.78 -1.79
CA VAL A 330 8.73 20.46 -0.50
C VAL A 330 7.41 20.50 0.27
N GLU A 331 7.42 20.00 1.51
CA GLU A 331 6.28 19.95 2.43
C GLU A 331 6.72 20.49 3.80
N GLU A 332 6.12 21.60 4.26
CA GLU A 332 6.37 22.26 5.56
C GLU A 332 7.86 22.28 5.98
N ASP A 333 8.35 21.27 6.71
CA ASP A 333 9.74 21.17 7.22
C ASP A 333 10.57 20.05 6.56
N SER A 334 10.10 19.48 5.45
CA SER A 334 10.68 18.33 4.76
C SER A 334 10.80 18.54 3.25
N ILE A 335 11.84 17.96 2.69
CA ILE A 335 12.16 18.04 1.26
C ILE A 335 12.31 16.64 0.65
N GLN A 336 11.63 16.40 -0.46
CA GLN A 336 11.80 15.17 -1.22
C GLN A 336 12.96 15.34 -2.19
N VAL A 337 13.99 14.51 -2.08
CA VAL A 337 15.18 14.64 -2.93
C VAL A 337 15.48 13.33 -3.64
N LYS A 338 15.67 13.43 -4.95
CA LYS A 338 16.23 12.35 -5.78
C LYS A 338 17.75 12.42 -5.73
N CYS A 339 18.37 11.44 -5.08
CA CYS A 339 19.80 11.44 -4.75
C CYS A 339 20.65 10.66 -5.76
N MET A 340 21.88 11.14 -5.98
CA MET A 340 22.93 10.46 -6.73
C MET A 340 23.94 9.79 -5.80
N HIS A 341 24.57 8.73 -6.28
CA HIS A 341 25.59 7.99 -5.54
C HIS A 341 26.98 8.38 -6.00
N ARG A 342 27.94 8.40 -5.08
CA ARG A 342 29.34 8.75 -5.37
C ARG A 342 30.03 7.64 -6.17
N ASN A 343 30.73 8.02 -7.24
CA ASN A 343 31.55 7.16 -8.11
C ASN A 343 32.92 7.80 -8.34
N GLY A 344 33.57 8.20 -7.25
CA GLY A 344 34.89 8.83 -7.21
C GLY A 344 34.90 10.25 -6.63
N VAL A 345 36.02 10.95 -6.78
CA VAL A 345 36.19 12.34 -6.32
C VAL A 345 35.33 13.27 -7.17
N ASN A 346 34.33 13.89 -6.54
CA ASN A 346 33.33 14.78 -7.16
C ASN A 346 32.59 14.18 -8.36
N LYS A 347 32.55 12.86 -8.49
CA LYS A 347 31.87 12.14 -9.56
C LYS A 347 30.69 11.40 -8.98
N TYR A 348 29.54 11.51 -9.63
CA TYR A 348 28.28 10.94 -9.15
C TYR A 348 27.52 10.27 -10.29
N PHE A 349 26.62 9.36 -9.94
CA PHE A 349 25.74 8.69 -10.90
C PHE A 349 24.35 8.49 -10.31
N TRP A 350 23.36 8.42 -11.19
CA TRP A 350 22.01 8.04 -10.82
C TRP A 350 21.95 6.53 -10.56
N PRO A 351 21.55 6.08 -9.35
CA PRO A 351 21.40 4.66 -9.06
C PRO A 351 20.39 4.01 -10.01
N ARG A 352 20.68 2.77 -10.42
CA ARG A 352 19.85 1.97 -11.33
C ARG A 352 19.83 0.51 -10.88
N PRO A 353 18.73 -0.23 -11.12
CA PRO A 353 17.53 0.15 -11.89
C PRO A 353 16.50 0.99 -11.11
N ARG A 354 16.71 1.19 -9.81
CA ARG A 354 15.82 1.98 -8.96
C ARG A 354 16.43 3.34 -8.68
N GLU A 355 15.59 4.36 -8.80
CA GLU A 355 15.93 5.71 -8.37
C GLU A 355 15.92 5.77 -6.85
N ASP A 356 16.80 6.58 -6.29
CA ASP A 356 16.91 6.81 -4.85
C ASP A 356 16.21 8.14 -4.55
N VAL A 357 14.97 8.05 -4.08
CA VAL A 357 14.10 9.19 -3.78
C VAL A 357 13.58 9.01 -2.36
N SER A 358 13.83 10.00 -1.51
CA SER A 358 13.39 9.99 -0.12
C SER A 358 13.04 11.40 0.35
N TRP A 359 12.23 11.48 1.40
CA TRP A 359 12.02 12.68 2.18
C TRP A 359 13.16 12.85 3.19
N TYR A 360 13.60 14.09 3.37
CA TYR A 360 14.65 14.51 4.29
C TYR A 360 14.17 15.73 5.06
N ALA A 361 14.56 15.85 6.32
CA ALA A 361 14.30 17.07 7.09
C ALA A 361 15.12 18.24 6.51
N GLU A 362 14.62 19.47 6.60
CA GLU A 362 15.35 20.66 6.14
C GLU A 362 16.74 20.77 6.78
N GLU A 363 16.90 20.33 8.03
CA GLU A 363 18.19 20.25 8.74
C GLU A 363 19.26 19.44 8.00
N GLN A 364 18.85 18.42 7.24
CA GLN A 364 19.74 17.55 6.47
C GLN A 364 20.22 18.19 5.16
N LEU A 365 19.62 19.31 4.75
CA LEU A 365 20.10 20.09 3.62
C LEU A 365 21.40 20.83 3.97
N LEU A 366 22.47 20.53 3.26
CA LEU A 366 23.75 21.23 3.43
C LEU A 366 23.78 22.53 2.63
N CYS A 367 23.43 22.48 1.35
CA CYS A 367 23.38 23.65 0.47
C CYS A 367 22.64 23.38 -0.84
N LEU A 368 22.39 24.46 -1.57
CA LEU A 368 22.03 24.42 -2.98
C LEU A 368 23.29 24.45 -3.84
N ILE A 369 23.27 23.73 -4.95
CA ILE A 369 24.38 23.63 -5.91
C ILE A 369 23.88 23.93 -7.32
N PRO A 370 24.74 24.34 -8.26
CA PRO A 370 24.37 24.40 -9.66
C PRO A 370 24.23 23.00 -10.26
N GLU A 371 23.60 22.93 -11.42
CA GLU A 371 23.45 21.68 -12.17
C GLU A 371 24.83 21.01 -12.43
N PRO A 372 25.02 19.75 -12.02
CA PRO A 372 26.24 19.00 -12.26
C PRO A 372 26.54 18.83 -13.75
N LYS A 373 27.82 18.94 -14.13
CA LYS A 373 28.25 18.76 -15.52
C LYS A 373 28.24 17.29 -15.91
N ALA A 374 27.61 16.95 -17.02
CA ALA A 374 27.64 15.60 -17.56
C ALA A 374 29.07 15.23 -17.98
N LEU A 375 29.65 14.18 -17.39
CA LEU A 375 30.94 13.62 -17.81
C LEU A 375 30.76 12.58 -18.92
N ASN A 376 29.76 11.72 -18.76
CA ASN A 376 29.41 10.69 -19.73
C ASN A 376 27.91 10.35 -19.59
N LYS A 377 27.41 9.41 -20.39
CA LYS A 377 25.98 9.01 -20.38
C LYS A 377 25.46 8.52 -19.02
N ARG A 378 26.35 8.19 -18.07
CA ARG A 378 26.02 7.54 -16.79
C ARG A 378 26.58 8.27 -15.57
N SER A 379 27.37 9.34 -15.73
CA SER A 379 28.03 10.01 -14.62
C SER A 379 28.11 11.51 -14.84
N VAL A 380 27.97 12.24 -13.74
CA VAL A 380 28.08 13.69 -13.66
C VAL A 380 29.21 14.07 -12.72
N GLN A 381 29.68 15.31 -12.83
CA GLN A 381 30.72 15.87 -11.98
C GLN A 381 30.29 17.20 -11.38
N LEU A 382 30.57 17.37 -10.09
CA LEU A 382 30.50 18.66 -9.41
C LEU A 382 31.83 19.40 -9.58
N GLU A 383 31.76 20.69 -9.88
CA GLU A 383 32.96 21.53 -9.98
C GLU A 383 33.67 21.65 -8.63
N LYS A 384 35.01 21.62 -8.66
CA LYS A 384 35.85 21.67 -7.46
C LYS A 384 35.78 23.00 -6.68
N LEU A 385 35.31 24.07 -7.34
CA LEU A 385 35.17 25.40 -6.73
C LEU A 385 33.83 25.57 -6.02
N THR A 386 32.86 24.69 -6.26
CA THR A 386 31.51 24.75 -5.72
C THR A 386 31.32 23.89 -4.47
N TRP A 387 32.33 23.10 -4.10
CA TRP A 387 32.32 22.18 -2.98
C TRP A 387 33.75 21.78 -2.61
N LYS A 388 34.18 21.99 -1.36
CA LYS A 388 35.48 21.52 -0.84
C LYS A 388 35.32 20.23 -0.04
#